data_AF-A0A2P2E3A8-F1
#
_entry.id   AF-A0A2P2E3A8-F1
#
_cell.length_a   1.000
_cell.length_b   1.000
_cell.length_c   1.000
_cell.angle_alpha   90.00
_cell.angle_beta   90.00
_cell.angle_gamma   90.00
#
_symmetry.space_group_name_H-M   'P 1'
#
loop_
_entity.id
_entity.type
_entity.pdbx_description
1 polymer ?
#
loop_
_entity_poly.entity_id
_entity_poly.type
_entity_poly.pdbx_seq_one_letter_code
_entity_poly.pdbx_strand_id
1 'polypeptide(L)' 'MIKCHCAEVYFDQILEEVRLSQRPVLEVAQTMGAAETCTACVKDMLQYIQDHLEEFTLVGNSAHQPSAF' A
#
# COMPACT_ATOMS: atom_id res chain seq x y z
N MET A 1 2.60 -12.56 -8.17
CA MET A 1 1.56 -11.50 -8.13
C MET A 1 0.50 -11.92 -7.14
N ILE A 2 0.42 -11.23 -5.99
CA ILE A 2 -0.57 -11.53 -4.95
C ILE A 2 -1.84 -10.72 -5.26
N LYS A 3 -2.99 -11.40 -5.32
CA LYS A 3 -4.29 -10.78 -5.53
C LYS A 3 -5.28 -11.25 -4.48
N CYS A 4 -6.18 -10.37 -4.06
CA CYS A 4 -7.29 -10.80 -3.24
C CYS A 4 -8.25 -11.62 -4.12
N HIS A 5 -8.44 -12.90 -3.78
CA HIS A 5 -9.30 -13.78 -4.57
C HIS A 5 -10.78 -13.38 -4.50
N CYS A 6 -11.19 -12.76 -3.40
CA CYS A 6 -12.59 -12.43 -3.14
C CYS A 6 -13.06 -11.15 -3.82
N ALA A 7 -12.17 -10.17 -4.02
CA ALA A 7 -12.49 -8.91 -4.68
C ALA A 7 -11.92 -8.83 -6.11
N GLU A 8 -11.15 -9.84 -6.53
CA GLU A 8 -10.43 -9.87 -7.80
C GLU A 8 -9.47 -8.66 -8.01
N VAL A 9 -9.06 -8.00 -6.92
CA VAL A 9 -8.15 -6.84 -6.93
C VAL A 9 -6.71 -7.28 -6.64
N TYR A 10 -5.76 -6.66 -7.36
CA TYR A 10 -4.32 -6.87 -7.16
C TYR A 10 -3.77 -5.95 -6.07
N PHE A 11 -2.84 -6.46 -5.26
CA PHE A 11 -2.23 -5.65 -4.19
C PHE A 11 -1.43 -4.46 -4.74
N ASP A 12 -0.88 -4.61 -5.94
CA ASP A 12 -0.13 -3.55 -6.63
C ASP A 12 -1.02 -2.34 -6.98
N GLN A 13 -2.26 -2.57 -7.40
CA GLN A 13 -3.20 -1.47 -7.66
C GLN A 13 -3.59 -0.74 -6.37
N ILE A 14 -3.78 -1.47 -5.27
CA ILE A 14 -4.06 -0.87 -3.96
C ILE A 14 -2.86 -0.03 -3.51
N LEU A 15 -1.64 -0.54 -3.69
CA LEU A 15 -0.40 0.17 -3.37
C LEU A 15 -0.25 1.46 -4.19
N GLU A 16 -0.53 1.41 -5.49
CA GLU A 16 -0.51 2.58 -6.37
C GLU A 16 -1.54 3.64 -5.95
N GLU A 17 -2.78 3.22 -5.67
CA GLU A 17 -3.84 4.13 -5.21
C GLU A 17 -3.55 4.73 -3.83
N VAL A 18 -2.96 3.96 -2.92
CA VAL A 18 -2.48 4.45 -1.62
C VAL A 18 -1.41 5.52 -1.80
N ARG A 19 -0.49 5.33 -2.76
CA ARG A 19 0.54 6.33 -3.09
C ARG A 19 -0.07 7.60 -3.68
N LEU A 20 -0.99 7.46 -4.64
CA LEU A 20 -1.62 8.59 -5.33
C LEU A 20 -2.52 9.39 -4.40
N SER A 21 -3.34 8.70 -3.61
CA SER A 21 -4.32 9.32 -2.73
C SER A 21 -3.74 9.78 -1.39
N GLN A 22 -2.56 9.28 -1.00
CA GLN A 22 -1.99 9.43 0.35
C GLN A 22 -2.99 9.03 1.47
N ARG A 23 -3.91 8.12 1.16
CA ARG A 23 -4.95 7.63 2.07
C ARG A 23 -4.49 6.34 2.75
N PRO A 24 -5.00 6.03 3.95
CA PRO A 24 -4.64 4.80 4.62
C PRO A 24 -5.05 3.58 3.79
N VAL A 25 -4.19 2.56 3.78
CA VAL A 25 -4.36 1.30 3.04
C VAL A 25 -5.75 0.68 3.24
N LEU A 26 -6.24 0.70 4.48
CA LEU A 26 -7.55 0.16 4.82
C LEU A 26 -8.71 0.92 4.15
N GLU A 27 -8.63 2.24 3.97
CA GLU A 27 -9.66 3.00 3.25
C GLU A 27 -9.64 2.71 1.75
N VAL A 28 -8.44 2.67 1.16
CA VAL A 28 -8.29 2.39 -0.28
C VAL A 28 -8.75 0.96 -0.57
N ALA A 29 -8.34 -0.01 0.25
CA ALA A 29 -8.75 -1.40 0.11
C ALA A 29 -10.26 -1.60 0.33
N GLN A 30 -10.91 -0.83 1.21
CA GLN A 30 -12.37 -0.82 1.34
C GLN A 30 -13.03 -0.22 0.11
N THR A 31 -12.54 0.93 -0.38
CA THR A 31 -13.05 1.57 -1.61
C THR A 31 -12.96 0.65 -2.82
N MET A 32 -11.93 -0.21 -2.88
CA MET A 32 -11.74 -1.20 -3.93
C MET A 32 -12.42 -2.57 -3.64
N GLY A 33 -13.14 -2.71 -2.52
CA GLY A 33 -13.85 -3.94 -2.13
C GLY A 33 -12.97 -5.10 -1.62
N ALA A 34 -11.65 -4.91 -1.56
CA ALA A 34 -10.67 -5.90 -1.09
C ALA A 34 -10.77 -6.17 0.42
N ALA A 35 -11.10 -5.14 1.21
CA ALA A 35 -11.21 -5.26 2.67
C ALA A 35 -12.63 -5.57 3.18
N GLU A 36 -13.66 -5.45 2.33
CA GLU A 36 -15.05 -5.74 2.71
C GLU A 36 -15.42 -7.22 2.53
N THR A 37 -14.84 -7.89 1.52
CA THR A 37 -15.28 -9.24 1.12
C THR A 37 -14.55 -10.37 1.86
N CYS A 38 -13.25 -10.23 2.15
CA CYS A 38 -12.55 -11.18 3.01
C CYS A 38 -11.41 -10.53 3.79
N THR A 39 -11.36 -10.82 5.09
CA THR A 39 -10.27 -10.34 5.97
C THR A 39 -9.01 -11.17 5.82
N ALA A 40 -9.07 -12.32 5.14
CA ALA A 40 -7.93 -13.19 4.91
C ALA A 40 -6.84 -12.53 4.06
N CYS A 41 -7.22 -11.76 3.03
CA CYS A 41 -6.25 -11.07 2.19
C CYS A 41 -5.73 -9.77 2.83
N VAL A 42 -6.40 -9.23 3.86
CA VAL A 42 -6.05 -7.95 4.51
C VAL A 42 -4.69 -8.02 5.21
N LYS A 43 -4.39 -9.12 5.90
CA LYS A 43 -3.12 -9.27 6.62
C LYS A 43 -1.93 -9.34 5.66
N ASP A 44 -2.05 -10.17 4.62
CA ASP A 44 -1.05 -10.30 3.55
C ASP A 44 -0.87 -8.99 2.76
N MET A 45 -1.99 -8.31 2.47
CA MET A 45 -2.00 -7.02 1.77
C MET A 45 -1.34 -5.92 2.59
N LEU A 46 -1.66 -5.79 3.88
CA LEU A 46 -1.02 -4.82 4.76
C LEU A 46 0.48 -5.07 4.86
N GLN A 47 0.89 -6.33 4.99
CA GLN A 47 2.30 -6.69 5.05
C GLN A 47 3.03 -6.40 3.74
N TYR A 48 2.44 -6.72 2.58
CA TYR A 48 2.98 -6.38 1.26
C TYR A 48 3.14 -4.87 1.06
N ILE A 49 2.11 -4.10 1.44
CA ILE A 49 2.12 -2.66 1.28
C ILE A 49 3.11 -2.01 2.26
N GLN A 50 3.23 -2.51 3.48
CA GLN A 50 4.20 -2.02 4.47
C GLN A 50 5.64 -2.26 4.00
N ASP A 51 5.95 -3.48 3.53
CA ASP A 51 7.27 -3.85 2.97
C ASP A 51 7.65 -2.92 1.81
N HIS A 52 6.75 -2.71 0.85
CA HIS A 52 7.00 -1.82 -0.29
C HIS A 52 6.91 -0.32 0.02
N LEU A 53 6.18 0.10 1.06
CA LEU A 53 6.20 1.50 1.52
C LEU A 53 7.49 1.81 2.26
N GLU A 54 8.02 0.87 3.04
CA GLU A 54 9.33 1.00 3.69
C GLU A 54 10.46 1.08 2.67
N GLU A 55 10.43 0.25 1.62
CA GLU A 55 11.35 0.39 0.49
C GLU A 55 11.23 1.76 -0.18
N PHE A 56 10.02 2.28 -0.37
CA PHE A 56 9.81 3.59 -1.00
C PHE A 56 10.20 4.76 -0.09
N THR A 57 10.01 4.65 1.22
CA THR A 57 10.46 5.69 2.16
C THR A 57 11.98 5.72 2.27
N LEU A 58 12.65 4.58 2.09
CA LEU A 58 14.12 4.53 2.00
C LEU A 58 14.64 5.05 0.64
N VAL A 59 13.91 4.82 -0.46
CA VAL A 59 14.27 5.34 -1.78
C VAL A 59 13.89 6.82 -1.96
N GLY A 60 12.88 7.31 -1.22
CA GLY A 60 12.38 8.69 -1.27
C GLY A 60 12.99 9.65 -0.24
N ASN A 61 13.66 9.16 0.80
CA ASN A 61 14.29 10.02 1.82
C ASN A 61 15.79 10.29 1.60
N SER A 62 16.27 10.12 0.36
CA SER A 62 17.56 10.70 -0.07
C SER A 62 17.51 12.22 -0.29
N ALA A 63 16.38 12.87 0.05
CA ALA A 63 16.25 14.33 0.10
C ALA A 63 16.17 14.87 1.54
N HIS A 64 16.91 14.27 2.49
CA HIS A 64 17.31 15.03 3.68
C HIS A 64 18.63 15.76 3.39
N GLN A 65 18.52 16.86 2.64
CA GLN A 65 19.51 17.91 2.64
C GLN A 65 19.14 18.90 3.75
N PRO A 66 19.84 18.93 4.89
CA PRO A 66 20.10 20.18 5.57
C PRO A 66 21.39 20.75 4.98
N SER A 67 21.24 21.80 4.19
CA SER A 67 22.30 22.77 3.94
C SER A 67 22.82 23.36 5.26
N ALA A 68 24.06 23.85 5.22
CA ALA A 68 24.79 24.66 6.21
C ALA A 68 25.60 23.90 7.27
N PHE A 69 26.92 23.77 7.06
CA PHE A 69 27.92 24.76 7.50
C PHE A 69 29.23 24.61 6.73
#